data_AF-A0A832XI83-F1
#
_entry.id   AF-A0A832XI83-F1
#
_cell.length_a   1.000
_cell.length_b   1.000
_cell.length_c   1.000
_cell.angle_alpha   90.00
_cell.angle_beta   90.00
_cell.angle_gamma   90.00
#
_symmetry.space_group_name_H-M   'P 1'
#
loop_
_entity.id
_entity.type
_entity.pdbx_description
1 polymer ?
#
loop_
_entity_poly.entity_id
_entity_poly.type
_entity_poly.pdbx_seq_one_letter_code
_entity_poly.pdbx_strand_id
1 'polypeptide(L)'
;MAAHLAICPIGVFACDETGKLVDKELFERNSEHVARKFLQLKNGKIIPELKILYERVSKKYNELTLEHQNNFDLEIQTEVPNLCGKVLRQQIRDLASEFGFHPIEHFVYNLGIALTEETLQIEL
;
A
#
# COMPACT_ATOMS: atom_id res chain seq x y z
N MET A 1 14.15 -15.65 6.60
CA MET A 1 13.41 -14.51 7.20
C MET A 1 12.46 -14.00 6.16
N ALA A 2 11.21 -13.80 6.55
CA ALA A 2 10.13 -13.46 5.64
C ALA A 2 9.62 -12.04 5.91
N ALA A 3 9.21 -11.33 4.87
CA ALA A 3 8.51 -10.07 5.02
C ALA A 3 7.25 -10.02 4.14
N HIS A 4 6.23 -9.39 4.68
CA HIS A 4 4.93 -9.24 4.06
C HIS A 4 4.71 -7.77 3.75
N LEU A 5 4.49 -7.44 2.48
CA LEU A 5 4.19 -6.11 1.99
C LEU A 5 2.68 -5.94 1.84
N ALA A 6 2.17 -4.76 2.18
CA ALA A 6 0.77 -4.41 1.97
C ALA A 6 0.64 -2.95 1.55
N ILE A 7 -0.32 -2.69 0.65
CA ILE A 7 -0.65 -1.36 0.15
C ILE A 7 -1.94 -0.91 0.87
N CYS A 8 -1.97 0.32 1.36
CA CYS A 8 -3.16 0.91 1.98
C CYS A 8 -3.27 2.41 1.64
N PRO A 9 -4.37 3.10 2.01
CA PRO A 9 -4.59 4.50 1.64
C PRO A 9 -3.45 5.47 2.00
N ILE A 10 -2.64 5.16 3.02
CA ILE A 10 -1.60 6.07 3.51
C ILE A 10 -0.18 5.70 3.02
N GLY A 11 -0.03 4.59 2.29
CA GLY A 11 1.27 4.16 1.76
C GLY A 11 1.41 2.67 1.53
N VAL A 12 2.66 2.23 1.35
CA VAL A 12 3.07 0.84 1.26
C VAL A 12 3.90 0.50 2.50
N PHE A 13 3.64 -0.65 3.11
CA PHE A 13 4.25 -1.05 4.38
C PHE A 13 4.81 -2.46 4.29
N ALA A 14 5.88 -2.71 5.04
CA ALA A 14 6.47 -4.03 5.20
C ALA A 14 6.45 -4.45 6.67
N CYS A 15 5.98 -5.67 6.93
CA CYS A 15 6.00 -6.29 8.23
C CYS A 15 6.87 -7.56 8.18
N ASP A 16 7.59 -7.88 9.25
CA ASP A 16 8.30 -9.16 9.36
C ASP A 16 7.35 -10.33 9.67
N GLU A 17 7.88 -11.54 9.78
CA GLU A 17 7.12 -12.75 10.12
C GLU A 17 6.37 -12.69 11.47
N THR A 18 6.71 -11.75 12.36
CA THR A 18 6.02 -11.54 13.64
C THR A 18 4.87 -10.54 13.55
N GLY A 19 4.72 -9.88 12.38
CA GLY A 19 3.75 -8.81 12.16
C GLY A 19 4.24 -7.45 12.64
N LYS A 20 5.52 -7.33 13.03
CA LYS A 20 6.10 -6.04 13.39
C LYS A 20 6.38 -5.24 12.13
N LEU A 21 6.01 -3.96 12.13
CA LEU A 21 6.35 -3.04 11.04
C LEU A 21 7.87 -2.80 11.00
N VAL A 22 8.50 -3.08 9.85
CA VAL A 22 9.96 -3.00 9.67
C VAL A 22 10.41 -1.94 8.66
N ASP A 23 9.55 -1.55 7.72
CA ASP A 23 9.83 -0.48 6.76
C ASP A 23 8.50 0.04 6.17
N LYS A 24 8.52 1.24 5.55
CA LYS A 24 7.37 1.86 4.90
C LYS A 24 7.79 2.87 3.85
N GLU A 25 6.92 3.09 2.87
CA GLU A 25 6.92 4.23 1.95
C GLU A 25 5.55 4.90 1.99
N LEU A 26 5.50 6.11 2.55
CA LEU A 26 4.26 6.85 2.71
C LEU A 26 3.86 7.55 1.41
N PHE A 27 2.57 7.62 1.16
CA PHE A 27 2.07 8.46 0.09
C PHE A 27 2.10 9.94 0.44
N GLU A 28 1.97 10.76 -0.61
CA GLU A 28 1.63 12.17 -0.46
C GLU A 28 0.26 12.30 0.19
N ARG A 29 0.11 13.32 1.05
CA ARG A 29 -1.16 13.63 1.74
C ARG A 29 -2.13 14.38 0.82
N ASN A 30 -2.29 13.88 -0.40
CA ASN A 30 -3.21 14.38 -1.41
C ASN A 30 -4.01 13.20 -1.97
N SER A 31 -5.32 13.19 -1.74
CA SER A 31 -6.20 12.08 -2.08
C SER A 31 -6.30 11.84 -3.60
N GLU A 32 -6.27 12.88 -4.42
CA GLU A 32 -6.31 12.76 -5.88
C GLU A 32 -5.03 12.11 -6.42
N HIS A 33 -3.88 12.52 -5.88
CA HIS A 33 -2.58 11.93 -6.25
C HIS A 33 -2.55 10.45 -5.89
N VAL A 34 -3.07 10.09 -4.71
CA VAL A 34 -3.18 8.70 -4.27
C VAL A 34 -4.18 7.92 -5.13
N ALA A 35 -5.32 8.50 -5.51
CA ALA A 35 -6.28 7.88 -6.40
C ALA A 35 -5.62 7.43 -7.72
N ARG A 36 -4.82 8.31 -8.33
CA ARG A 36 -4.06 7.98 -9.56
C ARG A 36 -3.06 6.84 -9.36
N LYS A 37 -2.48 6.68 -8.16
CA LYS A 37 -1.60 5.53 -7.83
C LYS A 37 -2.39 4.23 -7.74
N PHE A 38 -3.56 4.26 -7.09
CA PHE A 38 -4.45 3.10 -7.03
C PHE A 38 -4.98 2.69 -8.41
N LEU A 39 -5.25 3.64 -9.31
CA LEU A 39 -5.60 3.34 -10.71
C LEU A 39 -4.44 2.74 -11.49
N GLN A 40 -3.20 3.20 -11.26
CA GLN A 40 -2.02 2.55 -11.84
C GLN A 40 -1.92 1.10 -11.39
N LEU A 41 -2.03 0.83 -10.08
CA LEU A 41 -2.02 -0.53 -9.53
C LEU A 41 -3.13 -1.41 -10.11
N LYS A 42 -4.36 -0.88 -10.21
CA LYS A 42 -5.51 -1.58 -10.82
C LYS A 42 -5.23 -1.96 -12.28
N ASN A 43 -4.52 -1.11 -13.01
CA ASN A 43 -4.13 -1.33 -14.40
C ASN A 43 -2.83 -2.15 -14.55
N GLY A 44 -2.36 -2.81 -13.48
CA GLY A 44 -1.15 -3.64 -13.51
C GLY A 44 0.16 -2.85 -13.60
N LYS A 45 0.14 -1.54 -13.33
CA LYS A 45 1.34 -0.70 -13.33
C LYS A 45 1.87 -0.54 -11.90
N ILE A 46 3.16 -0.81 -11.73
CA ILE A 46 3.86 -0.57 -10.47
C ILE A 46 3.91 0.93 -10.14
N ILE A 47 3.77 1.27 -8.86
CA ILE A 47 3.96 2.63 -8.36
C ILE A 47 5.35 2.80 -7.73
N PRO A 48 5.91 4.04 -7.71
CA PRO A 48 7.24 4.29 -7.18
C PRO A 48 7.43 3.79 -5.74
N GLU A 49 6.46 4.01 -4.84
CA GLU A 49 6.54 3.62 -3.43
C GLU A 49 6.69 2.12 -3.23
N LEU A 50 5.93 1.32 -3.98
CA LEU A 50 6.04 -0.14 -3.90
C LEU A 50 7.42 -0.60 -4.37
N LYS A 51 7.93 -0.03 -5.47
CA LYS A 51 9.26 -0.36 -5.99
C LYS A 51 10.36 0.00 -5.00
N ILE A 52 10.32 1.23 -4.48
CA ILE A 52 11.30 1.74 -3.52
C ILE A 52 11.32 0.90 -2.24
N LEU A 53 10.14 0.58 -1.69
CA LEU A 53 10.03 -0.26 -0.51
C LEU A 53 10.56 -1.67 -0.79
N TYR A 54 10.13 -2.28 -1.89
CA TYR A 54 10.59 -3.60 -2.31
C TYR A 54 12.11 -3.67 -2.41
N GLU A 55 12.75 -2.70 -3.07
CA GLU A 55 14.21 -2.65 -3.23
C GLU A 55 14.97 -2.58 -1.89
N ARG A 56 14.39 -1.99 -0.85
CA ARG A 56 14.99 -1.97 0.49
C ARG A 56 14.77 -3.25 1.26
N VAL A 57 13.58 -3.84 1.13
CA VAL A 57 13.18 -5.02 1.90
C VAL A 57 13.80 -6.29 1.30
N SER A 58 13.86 -6.42 -0.02
CA SER A 58 14.45 -7.59 -0.70
C SER A 58 15.94 -7.79 -0.43
N LYS A 59 16.65 -6.76 -0.01
CA LYS A 59 18.05 -6.85 0.43
C LYS A 59 18.22 -7.47 1.82
N LYS A 60 17.15 -7.54 2.61
CA LYS A 60 17.17 -7.96 4.02
C LYS A 60 16.41 -9.26 4.29
N TYR A 61 15.48 -9.62 3.40
CA TYR A 61 14.57 -10.76 3.56
C TYR A 61 14.60 -11.64 2.32
N ASN A 62 14.55 -12.96 2.52
CA ASN A 62 14.67 -13.94 1.45
C ASN A 62 13.32 -14.37 0.88
N GLU A 63 12.28 -14.28 1.70
CA GLU A 63 10.91 -14.65 1.34
C GLU A 63 10.04 -13.40 1.45
N LEU A 64 9.33 -13.08 0.39
CA LEU A 64 8.49 -11.89 0.32
C LEU A 64 7.10 -12.25 -0.18
N THR A 65 6.07 -11.71 0.47
CA THR A 65 4.70 -11.73 -0.06
C THR A 65 4.13 -10.32 -0.18
N LEU A 66 3.30 -10.08 -1.18
CA LEU A 66 2.57 -8.83 -1.40
C LEU A 66 1.06 -9.10 -1.28
N GLU A 67 0.35 -8.29 -0.49
CA GLU A 67 -1.12 -8.32 -0.43
C GLU A 67 -1.73 -7.63 -1.66
N HIS A 68 -1.62 -8.29 -2.81
CA HIS A 68 -2.17 -7.84 -4.08
C HIS A 68 -2.35 -9.05 -5.03
N GLN A 69 -3.21 -8.94 -6.02
CA GLN A 69 -3.41 -10.00 -7.01
C GLN A 69 -2.28 -10.08 -8.06
N ASN A 70 -1.54 -8.99 -8.22
CA ASN A 70 -0.46 -8.83 -9.19
C ASN A 70 0.86 -8.54 -8.45
N ASN A 71 1.96 -9.18 -8.87
CA ASN A 71 3.31 -8.97 -8.36
C ASN A 71 4.06 -7.83 -9.06
N PHE A 72 3.51 -7.29 -10.15
CA PHE A 72 4.06 -6.18 -10.92
C PHE A 72 5.49 -6.41 -11.43
N ASP A 73 5.76 -7.63 -11.91
CA ASP A 73 7.08 -8.09 -12.38
C ASP A 73 8.19 -8.05 -11.32
N LEU A 74 7.82 -7.92 -10.04
CA LEU A 74 8.75 -8.08 -8.92
C LEU A 74 8.93 -9.57 -8.60
N GLU A 75 10.13 -9.93 -8.16
CA GLU A 75 10.41 -11.26 -7.59
C GLU A 75 9.85 -11.31 -6.16
N ILE A 76 8.53 -11.43 -6.07
CA ILE A 76 7.72 -11.45 -4.85
C ILE A 76 6.49 -12.34 -5.08
N GLN A 77 6.09 -13.12 -4.07
CA GLN A 77 4.86 -13.90 -4.15
C GLN A 77 3.65 -13.03 -3.84
N THR A 78 2.47 -13.41 -4.31
CA THR A 78 1.21 -12.75 -3.94
C THR A 78 0.47 -13.58 -2.89
N GLU A 79 -0.08 -12.91 -1.88
CA GLU A 79 -0.83 -13.56 -0.80
C GLU A 79 -1.96 -12.63 -0.33
N VAL A 80 -3.21 -13.07 -0.47
CA VAL A 80 -4.38 -12.27 -0.08
C VAL A 80 -5.33 -13.11 0.79
N PRO A 81 -5.60 -12.71 2.06
CA PRO A 81 -4.93 -11.67 2.83
C PRO A 81 -3.56 -12.15 3.38
N ASN A 82 -2.59 -11.24 3.55
CA ASN A 82 -1.32 -11.55 4.22
C ASN A 82 -1.26 -10.98 5.65
N LEU A 83 -0.17 -11.27 6.35
CA LEU A 83 0.02 -10.83 7.73
C LEU A 83 0.07 -9.30 7.86
N CYS A 84 0.82 -8.62 6.99
CA CYS A 84 1.00 -7.17 7.12
C CYS A 84 -0.31 -6.42 6.88
N GLY A 85 -1.12 -6.80 5.88
CA GLY A 85 -2.41 -6.16 5.67
C GLY A 85 -3.38 -6.36 6.85
N LYS A 86 -3.32 -7.52 7.54
CA LYS A 86 -4.08 -7.73 8.78
C LYS A 86 -3.64 -6.77 9.89
N VAL A 87 -2.33 -6.61 10.09
CA VAL A 87 -1.76 -5.68 11.08
C VAL A 87 -2.15 -4.24 10.77
N LEU A 88 -2.00 -3.82 9.51
CA LEU A 88 -2.38 -2.47 9.08
C LEU A 88 -3.84 -2.20 9.36
N ARG A 89 -4.77 -3.09 8.97
CA ARG A 89 -6.21 -2.89 9.22
C ARG A 89 -6.55 -2.70 10.70
N GLN A 90 -5.81 -3.35 11.61
CA GLN A 90 -6.02 -3.24 13.05
C GLN A 90 -5.46 -1.94 13.63
N GLN A 91 -4.40 -1.39 13.03
CA GLN A 91 -3.64 -0.26 13.59
C GLN A 91 -3.72 1.02 12.74
N ILE A 92 -4.52 1.02 11.67
CA ILE A 92 -4.47 2.08 10.65
C ILE A 92 -4.75 3.47 11.22
N ARG A 93 -5.62 3.59 12.24
CA ARG A 93 -5.94 4.88 12.87
C ARG A 93 -4.73 5.45 13.61
N ASP A 94 -4.03 4.63 14.37
CA ASP A 94 -2.85 5.02 15.14
C ASP A 94 -1.71 5.38 14.18
N LEU A 95 -1.45 4.53 13.19
CA LEU A 95 -0.44 4.79 12.15
C LEU A 95 -0.74 6.05 11.34
N ALA A 96 -2.00 6.28 10.95
CA ALA A 96 -2.37 7.48 10.22
C ALA A 96 -2.23 8.74 11.07
N SER A 97 -2.51 8.67 12.37
CA SER A 97 -2.26 9.78 13.29
C SER A 97 -0.76 10.08 13.39
N GLU A 98 0.06 9.05 13.60
CA GLU A 98 1.53 9.15 13.66
C GLU A 98 2.10 9.78 12.38
N PHE A 99 1.57 9.43 11.21
CA PHE A 99 2.07 9.88 9.91
C PHE A 99 1.36 11.13 9.36
N GLY A 100 0.49 11.77 10.16
CA GLY A 100 -0.11 13.06 9.82
C GLY A 100 -1.23 12.99 8.77
N PHE A 101 -1.93 11.86 8.68
CA PHE A 101 -3.15 11.66 7.88
C PHE A 101 -4.43 11.84 8.71
N HIS A 102 -4.36 12.42 9.90
CA HIS A 102 -5.51 12.60 10.79
C HIS A 102 -6.41 13.78 10.36
N PRO A 103 -7.75 13.63 10.33
CA PRO A 103 -8.50 12.38 10.52
C PRO A 103 -8.45 11.50 9.27
N ILE A 104 -8.11 10.22 9.46
CA ILE A 104 -7.94 9.27 8.35
C ILE A 104 -9.25 9.06 7.58
N GLU A 105 -10.38 9.17 8.27
CA GLU A 105 -11.71 9.02 7.71
C GLU A 105 -11.97 10.04 6.60
N HIS A 106 -11.56 11.29 6.79
CA HIS A 106 -11.70 12.33 5.76
C HIS A 106 -10.79 12.04 4.57
N PHE A 107 -9.56 11.60 4.83
CA PHE A 107 -8.62 11.26 3.77
C PHE A 107 -9.13 10.10 2.91
N VAL A 108 -9.60 9.03 3.54
CA VAL A 108 -10.15 7.85 2.86
C VAL A 108 -11.45 8.18 2.13
N TYR A 109 -12.31 9.02 2.71
CA TYR A 109 -13.52 9.50 2.04
C TYR A 109 -13.19 10.26 0.75
N ASN A 110 -12.29 11.24 0.81
CA ASN A 110 -11.87 12.01 -0.36
C ASN A 110 -11.14 11.16 -1.39
N LEU A 111 -10.34 10.18 -0.95
CA LEU A 111 -9.72 9.20 -1.84
C LEU A 111 -10.77 8.36 -2.56
N GLY A 112 -11.82 7.93 -1.86
CA GLY A 112 -12.94 7.21 -2.45
C GLY A 112 -13.63 8.01 -3.54
N ILE A 113 -13.95 9.28 -3.28
CA ILE A 113 -14.54 10.19 -4.27
C ILE A 113 -13.62 10.32 -5.50
N ALA A 114 -12.36 10.68 -5.29
CA ALA A 114 -11.41 10.88 -6.38
C ALA A 114 -11.21 9.61 -7.23
N LEU A 115 -11.18 8.43 -6.59
CA LEU A 115 -11.12 7.15 -7.31
C LEU A 115 -12.35 6.90 -8.18
N THR A 116 -13.54 7.20 -7.66
CA THR A 116 -14.78 7.05 -8.41
C THR A 116 -14.84 8.03 -9.58
N GLU A 117 -14.49 9.30 -9.37
CA GLU A 117 -14.48 10.33 -10.41
C GLU A 117 -13.53 9.97 -11.56
N GLU A 118 -12.28 9.61 -11.24
CA GLU A 118 -11.28 9.23 -12.24
C GLU A 118 -11.67 7.92 -12.96
N THR A 119 -12.31 6.98 -12.27
CA THR A 119 -12.82 5.75 -12.92
C THR A 119 -13.94 6.07 -13.92
N LEU A 120 -14.89 6.93 -13.55
CA LEU A 120 -15.98 7.34 -14.43
C LEU A 120 -15.48 8.09 -15.68
N GLN A 121 -14.44 8.91 -15.54
CA GLN A 121 -13.84 9.61 -16.69
C GLN A 121 -13.16 8.68 -17.70
N ILE A 122 -12.65 7.52 -17.25
CA ILE A 122 -12.03 6.52 -18.13
C ILE A 122 -13.09 5.71 -18.90
N GLU A 123 -14.29 5.56 -18.33
CA GLU A 123 -15.39 4.76 -18.91
C GLU A 123 -16.27 5.52 -19.91
N LEU A 124 -16.09 6.84 -20.05
CA LEU A 124 -16.81 7.72 -20.98
C LEU A 124 -15.98 8.00 -22.25
#